data_AF-A0A1M5IX77-F1
#
_entry.id   AF-A0A1M5IX77-F1
#
_cell.length_a   1.000
_cell.length_b   1.000
_cell.length_c   1.000
_cell.angle_alpha   90.00
_cell.angle_beta   90.00
_cell.angle_gamma   90.00
#
_symmetry.space_group_name_H-M   'P 1'
#
loop_
_entity.id
_entity.type
_entity.pdbx_description
1 polymer ?
#
loop_
_entity_poly.entity_id
_entity_poly.type
_entity_poly.pdbx_seq_one_letter_code
_entity_poly.pdbx_strand_id
1 'polypeptide(L)' 'MIENKEIAAKISELMLNIGKELNESVFLVQEQCSESEFFNYQKQVGIIMGNILLDILNPLYEKHTDLKPRDLK' A
#
# COMPACT_ATOMS: atom_id res chain seq x y z
N MET A 1 13.35 -5.27 11.49
CA MET A 1 12.41 -5.75 10.45
C MET A 1 12.18 -7.25 10.61
N ILE A 2 11.17 -7.85 9.93
CA ILE A 2 10.81 -9.28 10.04
C ILE A 2 11.95 -10.18 9.51
N GLU A 3 12.48 -11.07 10.35
CA GLU A 3 13.58 -11.99 9.98
C GLU A 3 13.10 -13.22 9.20
N ASN A 4 11.93 -13.76 9.55
CA ASN A 4 11.38 -14.93 8.87
C ASN A 4 10.86 -14.57 7.47
N LYS A 5 11.51 -15.11 6.44
CA LYS A 5 11.20 -14.81 5.04
C LYS A 5 9.80 -15.21 4.60
N GLU A 6 9.29 -16.35 5.04
CA GLU A 6 7.93 -16.80 4.69
C GLU A 6 6.88 -15.86 5.28
N ILE A 7 7.10 -15.40 6.51
CA ILE A 7 6.24 -14.41 7.15
C ILE A 7 6.38 -13.05 6.45
N ALA A 8 7.60 -12.64 6.09
CA ALA A 8 7.82 -11.41 5.34
C ALA A 8 7.09 -11.40 4.00
N ALA A 9 7.11 -12.51 3.26
CA ALA A 9 6.38 -12.66 2.00
C ALA A 9 4.86 -12.50 2.20
N LYS A 10 4.29 -13.15 3.23
CA LYS A 10 2.86 -13.02 3.56
C LYS A 10 2.47 -11.59 3.93
N ILE A 11 3.33 -10.89 4.69
CA ILE A 11 3.09 -9.49 5.04
C ILE A 11 3.19 -8.58 3.82
N SER A 12 4.16 -8.80 2.93
CA SER A 12 4.26 -8.08 1.67
C SER A 12 2.98 -8.23 0.84
N GLU A 13 2.50 -9.46 0.64
CA GLU A 13 1.25 -9.73 -0.09
C GLU A 13 0.05 -9.05 0.58
N LEU A 14 -0.06 -9.14 1.91
CA LEU A 14 -1.14 -8.48 2.66
C LEU A 14 -1.13 -6.96 2.47
N MET A 15 0.03 -6.32 2.57
CA MET A 15 0.16 -4.87 2.38
C MET A 15 -0.21 -4.43 0.96
N LEU A 16 0.14 -5.24 -0.06
CA LEU A 16 -0.26 -4.98 -1.45
C LEU A 16 -1.78 -5.12 -1.64
N ASN A 17 -2.39 -6.13 -1.02
CA ASN A 17 -3.85 -6.30 -1.05
C ASN A 17 -4.58 -5.13 -0.36
N ILE A 18 -4.08 -4.66 0.79
CA ILE A 18 -4.60 -3.47 1.45
C ILE A 18 -4.46 -2.24 0.53
N GLY A 19 -3.32 -2.08 -0.15
CA GLY A 19 -3.13 -1.00 -1.13
C GLY A 19 -4.16 -1.05 -2.26
N LYS A 20 -4.51 -2.25 -2.74
CA LYS A 20 -5.56 -2.44 -3.74
C LYS A 20 -6.94 -2.05 -3.21
N GLU A 21 -7.32 -2.52 -2.03
CA GLU A 21 -8.62 -2.20 -1.41
C GLU A 21 -8.76 -0.69 -1.12
N LEU A 22 -7.69 -0.05 -0.65
CA LEU A 22 -7.65 1.41 -0.47
C LEU A 22 -7.81 2.16 -1.80
N ASN A 23 -7.21 1.66 -2.88
CA ASN A 23 -7.37 2.27 -4.19
C ASN A 23 -8.81 2.10 -4.72
N GLU A 24 -9.43 0.94 -4.51
CA GLU A 24 -10.84 0.70 -4.82
C GLU A 24 -11.77 1.62 -4.01
N SER A 25 -11.46 1.88 -2.73
CA SER A 25 -12.24 2.80 -1.92
C SER A 25 -12.16 4.25 -2.41
N VAL A 26 -11.03 4.68 -2.98
CA VAL A 26 -10.91 5.99 -3.63
C VAL A 26 -11.83 6.10 -4.84
N PHE A 27 -11.88 5.06 -5.69
CA PHE A 27 -12.78 5.04 -6.85
C PHE A 27 -14.25 5.11 -6.44
N LEU A 28 -14.63 4.40 -5.37
CA LEU A 28 -15.99 4.46 -4.85
C LEU A 28 -16.40 5.88 -4.45
N VAL A 29 -15.54 6.61 -3.73
CA VAL A 29 -15.81 8.00 -3.34
C VAL A 29 -15.81 8.91 -4.57
N GLN A 30 -14.92 8.68 -5.54
CA GLN A 30 -14.89 9.44 -6.79
C GLN A 30 -16.21 9.34 -7.58
N GLU A 31 -16.82 8.16 -7.61
CA GLU A 31 -18.04 7.89 -8.38
C GLU A 31 -19.32 8.39 -7.69
N GLN A 32 -19.33 8.43 -6.36
CA GLN A 32 -20.56 8.61 -5.57
C GLN A 32 -20.64 9.93 -4.78
N CYS A 33 -19.53 10.68 -4.68
CA CYS A 33 -19.45 11.87 -3.84
C CYS A 33 -19.07 13.12 -4.64
N SER A 34 -19.11 14.28 -3.99
CA SER A 34 -18.66 15.52 -4.59
C SER A 34 -17.15 15.53 -4.84
N GLU A 35 -16.70 16.34 -5.80
CA GLU A 35 -15.28 16.53 -6.09
C GLU A 35 -14.48 16.97 -4.85
N SER A 36 -15.06 17.82 -3.99
CA SER A 36 -14.41 18.23 -2.74
C SER A 36 -14.23 17.08 -1.73
N GLU A 37 -15.19 16.18 -1.63
CA GLU A 37 -15.10 14.99 -0.77
C GLU A 37 -14.06 14.01 -1.32
N PHE A 38 -14.10 13.77 -2.64
CA PHE A 38 -13.12 12.95 -3.35
C PHE A 38 -11.69 13.43 -3.10
N PHE A 39 -11.38 14.71 -3.33
CA PHE A 39 -10.02 15.22 -3.14
C PHE A 39 -9.54 15.11 -1.69
N ASN A 40 -10.43 15.38 -0.72
CA ASN A 40 -10.10 15.25 0.69
C ASN A 40 -9.82 13.79 1.06
N TYR A 41 -10.66 12.85 0.61
CA TYR A 41 -10.50 11.42 0.87
C TYR A 41 -9.26 10.83 0.19
N GLN A 42 -9.09 11.10 -1.11
CA GLN A 42 -7.93 10.66 -1.90
C GLN A 42 -6.61 11.07 -1.24
N LYS A 43 -6.53 12.32 -0.74
CA LYS A 43 -5.35 12.80 -0.04
C LYS A 43 -5.02 11.97 1.20
N GLN A 44 -6.02 11.63 2.02
CA GLN A 44 -5.80 10.83 3.22
C GLN A 44 -5.38 9.39 2.88
N VAL A 45 -6.04 8.77 1.90
CA VAL A 45 -5.67 7.43 1.44
C VAL A 45 -4.25 7.41 0.86
N GLY A 46 -3.87 8.43 0.08
CA GLY A 46 -2.51 8.56 -0.44
C GLY A 46 -1.45 8.63 0.66
N ILE A 47 -1.72 9.33 1.77
CA ILE A 47 -0.83 9.38 2.94
C ILE A 47 -0.69 7.98 3.57
N ILE A 48 -1.80 7.26 3.75
CA ILE A 48 -1.79 5.90 4.32
C ILE A 48 -0.99 4.94 3.44
N MET A 49 -1.26 4.94 2.14
CA MET A 49 -0.52 4.09 1.18
C MET A 49 0.97 4.44 1.14
N GLY A 50 1.30 5.73 1.24
CA GLY A 50 2.68 6.20 1.37
C GLY A 50 3.38 5.63 2.60
N ASN A 51 2.71 5.66 3.76
CA ASN A 51 3.26 5.09 5.00
C ASN A 51 3.42 3.56 4.93
N ILE A 52 2.47 2.84 4.32
CA ILE A 52 2.62 1.39 4.09
C ILE A 52 3.87 1.11 3.25
N LEU A 53 4.10 1.90 2.19
CA LEU A 53 5.27 1.74 1.33
C LEU A 53 6.56 2.03 2.08
N LEU A 54 6.65 3.19 2.73
CA LEU A 54 7.88 3.69 3.34
C LEU A 54 8.24 2.95 4.63
N ASP A 55 7.26 2.64 5.49
CA ASP A 55 7.51 2.14 6.84
C ASP A 55 7.43 0.61 6.93
N ILE A 56 6.75 -0.05 5.98
CA ILE A 56 6.57 -1.50 5.99
C ILE A 56 7.25 -2.15 4.78
N LEU A 57 6.83 -1.83 3.56
CA LEU A 57 7.30 -2.54 2.37
C LEU A 57 8.78 -2.29 2.06
N ASN A 58 9.24 -1.04 2.11
CA ASN A 58 10.64 -0.71 1.83
C ASN A 58 11.61 -1.41 2.81
N PRO A 59 11.44 -1.31 4.15
CA PRO A 59 12.27 -2.06 5.08
C PRO A 59 12.20 -3.58 4.87
N LEU A 60 11.03 -4.10 4.46
CA LEU A 60 10.84 -5.53 4.18
C LEU A 60 11.70 -5.96 3.00
N TYR A 61 11.68 -5.19 1.92
CA TYR A 61 12.46 -5.45 0.71
C TYR A 61 13.95 -5.18 0.90
N GLU A 62 14.35 -4.22 1.73
CA GLU A 62 15.76 -4.05 2.10
C GLU A 62 16.29 -5.28 2.83
N LYS A 63 15.48 -5.89 3.71
CA LYS A 63 15.83 -7.11 4.44
C LYS A 63 15.80 -8.37 3.56
N HIS A 64 14.79 -8.49 2.71
CA HIS A 64 14.54 -9.64 1.82
C HIS A 64 14.46 -9.15 0.37
N THR A 65 15.63 -8.87 -0.21
CA THR A 65 15.75 -8.21 -1.52
C THR A 65 15.10 -8.96 -2.68
N ASP A 66 14.94 -10.28 -2.56
CA ASP A 66 14.28 -11.11 -3.55
C ASP A 66 12.74 -11.02 -3.53
N LEU A 67 12.15 -10.45 -2.48
CA LEU A 67 10.71 -10.21 -2.40
C LEU A 67 10.25 -8.95 -3.15
N LYS A 68 11.18 -8.05 -3.54
CA LYS A 68 10.82 -6.79 -4.20
C LYS A 68 10.17 -7.08 -5.57
N PRO A 69 8.91 -6.65 -5.82
CA PRO A 69 8.26 -6.78 -7.12
C PRO A 69 9.06 -6.08 -8.22
N ARG A 70 9.16 -6.70 -9.40
CA ARG A 70 9.91 -6.16 -10.54
C ARG A 70 9.33 -4.85 -11.08
N ASP A 71 8.03 -4.64 -10.87
CA ASP A 71 7.29 -3.49 -11.38
C ASP A 71 7.37 -2.28 -10.43
N LEU A 72 7.89 -2.45 -9.21
CA LEU A 72 8.21 -1.38 -8.27
C LEU A 72 9.67 -0.94 -8.49
N LYS A 73 9.95 -0.32 -9.64
CA LYS A 73 11.26 0.31 -9.89
C LYS A 73 11.35 1.69 -9.26
#